data_AF-A4G6V5-F1
#
_entry.id   AF-A4G6V5-F1
#
_cell.length_a   1.000
_cell.length_b   1.000
_cell.length_c   1.000
_cell.angle_alpha   90.00
_cell.angle_beta   90.00
_cell.angle_gamma   90.00
#
_symmetry.space_group_name_H-M   'P 1'
#
loop_
_entity.id
_entity.type
_entity.pdbx_description
1 polymer ?
#
loop_
_entity_poly.entity_id
_entity_poly.type
_entity_poly.pdbx_seq_one_letter_code
_entity_poly.pdbx_strand_id
1 'polypeptide(L)' 'MSHTDVEQHHGYSVHGTSEKHDTGKWVGSFHIAQHGIPGVSISVTDAIFDSSEEAALHALRQGRLYIDRKLVGNQ' A
#
# COMPACT_ATOMS: atom_id res chain seq x y z
N MET A 1 -3.73 -16.90 -1.27
CA MET A 1 -3.45 -16.17 -2.51
C MET A 1 -3.36 -14.70 -2.13
N SER A 2 -2.26 -14.01 -2.45
CA SER A 2 -2.13 -12.56 -2.19
C SER A 2 -3.10 -11.77 -3.08
N HIS A 3 -3.50 -10.58 -2.61
CA HIS A 3 -4.30 -9.61 -3.36
C HIS A 3 -3.47 -8.35 -3.63
N THR A 4 -3.76 -7.67 -4.73
CA THR A 4 -3.08 -6.41 -5.10
C THR A 4 -4.08 -5.45 -5.72
N ASP A 5 -4.21 -4.28 -5.13
CA ASP A 5 -4.98 -3.16 -5.67
C ASP A 5 -4.02 -2.07 -6.16
N VAL A 6 -4.36 -1.42 -7.25
CA VAL A 6 -3.50 -0.39 -7.87
C VAL A 6 -4.34 0.84 -8.21
N GLU A 7 -3.83 2.03 -7.88
CA GLU A 7 -4.41 3.29 -8.32
C GLU A 7 -3.35 4.32 -8.73
N GLN A 8 -3.79 5.40 -9.39
CA GLN A 8 -3.00 6.59 -9.65
C GLN A 8 -3.45 7.70 -8.70
N HIS A 9 -2.51 8.36 -8.04
CA HIS A 9 -2.76 9.43 -7.07
C HIS A 9 -1.69 10.51 -7.17
N HIS A 10 -2.07 11.75 -7.52
CA HIS A 10 -1.15 12.90 -7.73
C HIS A 10 0.05 12.64 -8.67
N GLY A 11 -0.14 11.84 -9.72
CA GLY A 11 0.94 11.50 -10.67
C GLY A 11 1.87 10.38 -10.18
N TYR A 12 1.56 9.76 -9.04
CA TYR A 12 2.20 8.55 -8.55
C TYR A 12 1.27 7.34 -8.76
N SER A 13 1.86 6.18 -9.05
CA SER A 13 1.17 4.89 -8.99
C SER A 13 1.35 4.30 -7.60
N VAL A 14 0.24 3.93 -6.94
CA VAL A 14 0.24 3.28 -5.62
C VAL A 14 -0.29 1.88 -5.76
N HIS A 15 0.45 0.89 -5.28
CA HIS A 15 0.07 -0.52 -5.29
C HIS A 15 -0.08 -0.96 -3.84
N GLY A 16 -1.27 -1.32 -3.40
CA GLY A 16 -1.53 -1.95 -2.11
C GLY A 16 -1.52 -3.46 -2.27
N THR A 17 -0.58 -4.14 -1.63
CA THR A 17 -0.38 -5.59 -1.68
C THR A 17 -0.68 -6.21 -0.32
N SER A 18 -1.25 -7.41 -0.29
CA SER A 18 -1.45 -8.17 0.94
C SER A 18 -0.54 -9.40 1.00
N GLU A 19 0.01 -9.69 2.17
CA GLU A 19 0.80 -10.89 2.44
C GLU A 19 0.18 -11.69 3.59
N LYS A 20 0.16 -13.02 3.47
CA LYS A 20 -0.33 -13.90 4.53
C LYS A 20 0.81 -14.21 5.49
N HIS A 21 0.61 -13.90 6.76
CA HIS A 21 1.56 -14.19 7.82
C HIS A 21 1.31 -15.59 8.44
N ASP A 22 2.30 -16.10 9.16
CA ASP A 22 2.27 -17.41 9.84
C ASP A 22 1.13 -17.55 10.87
N THR A 23 0.60 -16.43 11.36
CA THR A 23 -0.58 -16.38 12.24
C THR A 23 -1.88 -16.73 11.53
N GLY A 24 -1.84 -16.96 10.21
CA GLY A 24 -3.01 -17.19 9.36
C GLY A 24 -3.72 -15.92 8.91
N LYS A 25 -3.28 -14.76 9.40
CA LYS A 25 -3.84 -13.44 9.10
C LYS A 25 -3.11 -12.74 7.95
N TRP A 26 -3.68 -11.64 7.47
CA TRP A 26 -3.16 -10.85 6.36
C TRP A 26 -2.61 -9.51 6.83
N VAL A 27 -1.50 -9.09 6.24
CA VAL A 27 -0.86 -7.79 6.48
C VAL A 27 -0.71 -7.06 5.16
N GLY A 28 -0.89 -5.75 5.19
CA GLY A 28 -0.76 -4.89 4.01
C GLY A 28 0.66 -4.40 3.81
N SER A 29 1.06 -4.14 2.57
CA SER A 29 2.24 -3.38 2.20
C SER A 29 1.91 -2.53 0.98
N PHE A 30 2.51 -1.35 0.84
CA PHE A 30 2.28 -0.53 -0.34
C PHE A 30 3.57 -0.13 -1.03
N HIS A 31 3.48 0.01 -2.34
CA HIS A 31 4.55 0.45 -3.23
C HIS A 31 4.11 1.70 -3.97
N ILE A 32 4.98 2.70 -4.05
CA ILE A 32 4.73 3.95 -4.78
C ILE A 32 5.79 4.08 -5.86
N ALA A 33 5.35 4.34 -7.09
CA ALA A 33 6.21 4.65 -8.22
C ALA A 33 5.79 5.98 -8.86
N GLN A 34 6.75 6.75 -9.38
CA GLN A 34 6.48 7.96 -10.16
C GLN A 34 7.02 7.77 -11.57
N HIS A 35 6.18 7.95 -12.59
CA HIS A 35 6.57 7.73 -14.00
C HIS A 35 7.23 6.36 -14.27
N GLY A 36 6.76 5.30 -13.59
CA GLY A 36 7.31 3.96 -13.73
C GLY A 36 8.60 3.69 -12.95
N ILE A 37 9.14 4.69 -12.24
CA ILE A 37 10.31 4.55 -11.38
C ILE A 37 9.83 4.21 -9.96
N PRO A 38 10.17 3.03 -9.41
CA PRO A 38 9.85 2.68 -8.03
C PRO A 38 10.54 3.67 -7.06
N GLY A 39 9.77 4.25 -6.16
CA GLY A 39 10.26 5.27 -5.22
C GLY A 39 10.21 4.83 -3.76
N VAL A 40 9.10 4.21 -3.33
CA VAL A 40 8.86 3.88 -1.91
C VAL A 40 8.19 2.52 -1.81
N SER A 41 8.64 1.69 -0.86
CA SER A 41 7.95 0.47 -0.44
C SER A 41 7.89 0.44 1.09
N ILE A 42 6.69 0.29 1.63
CA ILE A 42 6.44 0.32 3.08
C ILE A 42 5.49 -0.81 3.46
N SER A 43 5.88 -1.61 4.43
CA SER A 43 4.99 -2.59 5.07
C SER A 43 4.12 -1.90 6.11
N VAL A 44 2.81 -2.13 6.04
CA VAL A 44 1.78 -1.61 6.95
C VAL A 44 1.48 -2.72 7.97
N THR A 45 2.34 -2.82 8.98
CA THR A 45 2.30 -3.91 9.98
C THR A 45 1.45 -3.58 11.21
N ASP A 46 0.92 -2.35 11.30
CA ASP A 46 0.07 -1.89 12.39
C ASP A 46 -1.37 -2.41 12.30
N ALA A 47 -1.76 -2.99 11.17
CA ALA A 47 -3.07 -3.57 10.95
C ALA A 47 -2.97 -5.01 10.41
N ILE A 48 -3.76 -5.90 11.02
CA ILE A 48 -3.85 -7.32 10.68
C ILE A 48 -5.31 -7.62 10.31
N PHE A 49 -5.52 -8.30 9.19
CA PHE A 49 -6.84 -8.53 8.58
C PHE A 49 -7.15 -10.02 8.42
N ASP A 50 -8.45 -10.33 8.33
CA ASP A 50 -8.93 -11.69 8.06
C ASP A 50 -9.00 -12.01 6.56
N SER A 51 -9.03 -10.98 5.71
CA SER A 51 -9.05 -11.11 4.26
C SER A 51 -7.83 -10.43 3.60
N SER A 52 -7.39 -11.01 2.49
CA SER A 52 -6.34 -10.43 1.64
C SER A 52 -6.78 -9.11 1.00
N GLU A 53 -8.05 -9.02 0.60
CA GLU A 53 -8.63 -7.83 -0.03
C GLU A 53 -8.65 -6.63 0.91
N GLU A 54 -9.11 -6.80 2.16
CA GLU A 54 -9.10 -5.70 3.14
C GLU A 54 -7.68 -5.23 3.46
N ALA A 55 -6.73 -6.16 3.57
CA ALA A 55 -5.32 -5.82 3.81
C ALA A 55 -4.72 -5.00 2.66
N ALA A 56 -4.99 -5.39 1.42
CA ALA A 56 -4.50 -4.69 0.23
C ALA A 56 -5.17 -3.30 0.06
N LEU A 57 -6.49 -3.20 0.25
CA LEU A 57 -7.22 -1.93 0.23
C LEU A 57 -6.75 -0.98 1.33
N HIS A 58 -6.48 -1.53 2.53
CA HIS A 58 -5.93 -0.75 3.62
C HIS A 58 -4.53 -0.23 3.27
N ALA A 59 -3.65 -1.09 2.75
CA ALA A 59 -2.32 -0.69 2.31
C ALA A 59 -2.38 0.39 1.23
N LEU A 60 -3.27 0.24 0.24
CA LEU A 60 -3.50 1.22 -0.81
C LEU A 60 -3.87 2.59 -0.20
N ARG A 61 -4.80 2.60 0.75
CA ARG A 61 -5.20 3.82 1.46
C ARG A 61 -4.03 4.45 2.21
N GLN A 62 -3.19 3.67 2.88
CA GLN A 62 -1.99 4.20 3.55
C GLN A 62 -1.00 4.80 2.55
N GLY A 63 -0.81 4.18 1.38
CA GLY A 63 0.03 4.70 0.32
C GLY A 63 -0.45 6.06 -0.20
N ARG A 64 -1.77 6.26 -0.35
CA ARG A 64 -2.36 7.56 -0.71
C ARG A 64 -2.07 8.63 0.34
N LEU A 65 -2.33 8.31 1.61
CA LEU A 65 -2.06 9.23 2.72
C LEU A 65 -0.57 9.57 2.83
N TYR A 66 0.30 8.60 2.52
CA TYR A 66 1.74 8.84 2.46
C TYR A 66 2.09 9.86 1.37
N ILE A 67 1.56 9.71 0.16
CA ILE A 67 1.75 10.69 -0.92
C ILE A 67 1.29 12.08 -0.46
N ASP A 68 0.06 12.18 0.03
CA ASP A 68 -0.54 13.45 0.42
C ASP A 68 0.29 14.17 1.49
N ARG A 69 0.76 13.42 2.50
CA ARG A 69 1.44 13.99 3.68
C ARG A 69 2.93 14.16 3.52
N LYS A 70 3.60 13.32 2.73
CA LYS A 70 5.08 13.24 2.69
C LYS A 70 5.67 13.64 1.35
N LEU A 71 4.97 13.39 0.24
CA LEU A 71 5.49 13.69 -1.09
C LEU A 71 4.91 15.00 -1.65
N VAL A 72 3.60 15.23 -1.47
CA VAL A 72 2.92 16.44 -1.97
C VAL A 72 2.87 17.53 -0.91
N GLY A 73 2.40 17.23 0.31
CA GLY A 73 2.26 18.22 1.38
C GLY A 73 3.57 18.79 1.95
N ASN A 74 4.72 18.32 1.48
CA ASN A 74 6.05 18.85 1.81
C ASN A 74 6.63 19.75 0.69
N GLN A 75 5.87 20.01 -0.39
CA GLN A 75 6.23 20.96 -1.44
C GLN A 75 5.65 22.34 -1.15
#